data_AF-A0A4P2Q1I2-F1
#
_entry.id   AF-A0A4P2Q1I2-F1
#
_cell.length_a   1.000
_cell.length_b   1.000
_cell.length_c   1.000
_cell.angle_alpha   90.00
_cell.angle_beta   90.00
_cell.angle_gamma   90.00
#
_symmetry.space_group_name_H-M   'P 1'
#
loop_
_entity.id
_entity.type
_entity.pdbx_description
1 polymer ?
#
loop_
_entity_poly.entity_id
_entity_poly.type
_entity_poly.pdbx_seq_one_letter_code
_entity_poly.pdbx_strand_id
1 'polypeptide(L)'
;MRLLNGVYVLGVSALTGAAAVAGCSGDDGGATSSSSPGSSGGQGEDCDLHDAVCTAVASDCIAVHDNQGATRFGLRMAQLTITKPDVLATGFVANLVAEGLTMKLPQCYLNGTGTFSWLLEFDTMTGKLRTGGALPADDPRQGYCFANMTVGEFEIAPTEIDAPLADGAWTGEVEALNVPIFLDASSAPIILPLHQVKLSDAAVSADNNCIGRRNDALDPQNLCLPDEEHPAFINGGKLAAFITLEEVDKVIVPDVNQSLCVVLSGNIGEYGSGETPNTCKRDENGQIVLKGDWCSATNSVATAECADAFALGGEYAASAVKITGLCPQ
;
A
#
# COMPACT_ATOMS: atom_id res chain seq x y z
N MET A 1 -8.43 -17.91 54.96
CA MET A 1 -9.12 -19.07 54.37
C MET A 1 -9.36 -18.71 52.90
N ARG A 2 -8.55 -19.22 51.95
CA ARG A 2 -8.80 -20.46 51.15
C ARG A 2 -10.17 -20.38 50.48
N LEU A 3 -10.39 -20.39 49.16
CA LEU A 3 -9.72 -20.89 47.95
C LEU A 3 -10.38 -20.14 46.74
N LEU A 4 -10.04 -20.21 45.44
CA LEU A 4 -9.36 -21.19 44.59
C LEU A 4 -9.02 -20.50 43.25
N ASN A 5 -7.82 -20.74 42.72
CA ASN A 5 -7.38 -20.36 41.37
C ASN A 5 -7.99 -21.30 40.32
N GLY A 6 -8.43 -20.77 39.18
CA GLY A 6 -8.82 -21.54 38.00
C GLY A 6 -7.71 -21.50 36.95
N VAL A 7 -7.01 -22.62 36.76
CA VAL A 7 -6.07 -22.88 35.67
C VAL A 7 -6.82 -23.66 34.60
N TYR A 8 -6.89 -23.15 33.37
CA TYR A 8 -7.39 -23.90 32.21
C TYR A 8 -6.21 -24.54 31.47
N VAL A 9 -6.23 -25.87 31.38
CA VAL A 9 -5.31 -26.69 30.58
C VAL A 9 -5.99 -27.01 29.25
N LEU A 10 -5.36 -26.64 28.14
CA LEU A 10 -5.77 -27.07 26.79
C LEU A 10 -5.23 -28.48 26.52
N GLY A 11 -6.15 -29.43 26.29
CA GLY A 11 -5.85 -30.79 25.87
C GLY A 11 -5.70 -30.88 24.36
N VAL A 12 -4.56 -31.40 23.91
CA VAL A 12 -4.28 -31.81 22.52
C VAL A 12 -4.81 -33.23 22.33
N SER A 13 -5.70 -33.42 21.35
CA SER A 13 -6.15 -34.75 20.91
C SER A 13 -5.77 -34.96 19.45
N ALA A 14 -4.77 -35.80 19.22
CA ALA A 14 -4.43 -36.36 17.92
C ALA A 14 -5.28 -37.61 17.66
N LEU A 15 -5.91 -37.70 16.49
CA LEU A 15 -6.61 -38.89 16.01
C LEU A 15 -6.00 -39.31 14.67
N THR A 16 -5.05 -40.25 14.76
CA THR A 16 -4.65 -41.14 13.67
C THR A 16 -5.73 -42.20 13.45
N GLY A 17 -6.19 -42.34 12.21
CA GLY A 17 -7.08 -43.42 11.79
C GLY A 17 -6.70 -43.93 10.40
N ALA A 18 -6.01 -45.07 10.36
CA ALA A 18 -5.78 -45.86 9.16
C ALA A 18 -6.91 -46.90 9.01
N ALA A 19 -7.46 -47.05 7.80
CA ALA A 19 -8.24 -48.22 7.42
C ALA A 19 -7.95 -48.56 5.95
N ALA A 20 -7.35 -49.73 5.76
CA ALA A 20 -7.18 -50.38 4.48
C ALA A 20 -8.45 -51.18 4.14
N VAL A 21 -8.89 -51.12 2.88
CA VAL A 21 -9.75 -52.17 2.30
C VAL A 21 -9.39 -52.37 0.82
N ALA A 22 -9.10 -53.62 0.47
CA ALA A 22 -9.09 -54.18 -0.88
C ALA A 22 -10.41 -53.86 -1.62
N GLY A 23 -10.53 -53.75 -2.95
CA GLY A 23 -9.82 -54.38 -4.05
C GLY A 23 -10.90 -54.94 -4.99
N CYS A 24 -11.12 -54.31 -6.15
CA CYS A 24 -11.94 -54.87 -7.23
C CYS A 24 -11.30 -54.56 -8.58
N SER A 25 -10.91 -55.66 -9.21
CA SER A 25 -10.44 -55.88 -10.57
C SER A 25 -11.38 -55.31 -11.64
N GLY A 26 -10.80 -54.76 -12.70
CA GLY A 26 -11.51 -54.37 -13.93
C GLY A 26 -10.55 -53.79 -14.97
N ASP A 27 -9.90 -54.68 -15.74
CA ASP A 27 -9.22 -54.35 -16.99
C ASP A 27 -10.27 -54.04 -18.08
N ASP A 28 -10.06 -52.98 -18.86
CA ASP A 28 -10.28 -52.98 -20.32
C ASP A 28 -9.80 -51.68 -20.97
N GLY A 29 -8.91 -51.83 -21.96
CA GLY A 29 -9.07 -51.14 -23.25
C GLY A 29 -8.53 -49.72 -23.41
N GLY A 30 -7.22 -49.61 -23.60
CA GLY A 30 -6.58 -48.86 -24.71
C GLY A 30 -6.99 -47.40 -24.99
N ALA A 31 -6.07 -46.47 -24.73
CA ALA A 31 -5.83 -45.32 -25.60
C ALA A 31 -4.43 -44.74 -25.37
N THR A 32 -3.58 -44.90 -26.38
CA THR A 32 -2.51 -43.98 -26.82
C THR A 32 -1.84 -43.09 -25.77
N SER A 33 -0.62 -43.51 -25.42
CA SER A 33 0.47 -42.68 -24.93
C SER A 33 0.75 -41.51 -25.89
N SER A 34 0.29 -40.31 -25.54
CA SER A 34 0.87 -39.07 -26.04
C SER A 34 2.09 -38.74 -25.18
N SER A 35 3.25 -39.07 -25.74
CA SER A 35 4.55 -38.49 -25.38
C SER A 35 4.43 -36.97 -25.28
N SER A 36 4.40 -36.45 -24.06
CA SER A 36 4.70 -35.04 -23.81
C SER A 36 6.18 -34.83 -24.13
N PRO A 37 6.54 -33.97 -25.09
CA PRO A 37 7.93 -33.65 -25.34
C PRO A 37 8.46 -32.89 -24.12
N GLY A 38 9.58 -33.36 -23.59
CA GLY A 38 10.30 -32.66 -22.54
C GLY A 38 10.67 -31.25 -23.00
N SER A 39 10.30 -30.26 -22.21
CA SER A 39 10.95 -28.95 -22.24
C SER A 39 12.03 -28.95 -21.16
N SER A 40 13.18 -29.52 -21.52
CA SER A 40 14.42 -29.40 -20.77
C SER A 40 15.24 -28.28 -21.41
N GLY A 41 15.52 -27.21 -20.67
CA GLY A 41 16.60 -26.26 -21.00
C GLY A 41 16.16 -24.82 -21.19
N GLY A 42 16.08 -24.09 -20.08
CA GLY A 42 15.92 -22.63 -20.01
C GLY A 42 15.97 -22.19 -18.55
N GLN A 43 17.04 -22.58 -17.85
CA GLN A 43 17.29 -22.19 -16.46
C GLN A 43 17.57 -20.69 -16.39
N GLY A 44 16.74 -19.93 -15.67
CA GLY A 44 17.05 -18.59 -15.17
C GLY A 44 17.41 -17.58 -16.24
N GLU A 45 16.48 -17.27 -17.14
CA GLU A 45 16.58 -16.03 -17.90
C GLU A 45 16.55 -14.87 -16.89
N ASP A 46 17.44 -13.91 -17.11
CA ASP A 46 17.61 -12.71 -16.28
C ASP A 46 16.25 -12.06 -16.01
N CYS A 47 16.08 -11.38 -14.87
CA CYS A 47 14.85 -10.64 -14.57
C CYS A 47 14.78 -9.34 -15.39
N ASP A 48 15.19 -9.40 -16.65
CA ASP A 48 15.21 -8.28 -17.57
C ASP A 48 13.82 -8.00 -18.15
N LEU A 49 13.53 -6.71 -18.33
CA LEU A 49 12.28 -6.28 -18.93
C LEU A 49 12.40 -6.29 -20.45
N HIS A 50 11.64 -7.16 -21.10
CA HIS A 50 11.64 -7.26 -22.58
C HIS A 50 10.34 -6.79 -23.23
N ASP A 51 9.24 -6.75 -22.46
CA ASP A 51 7.97 -6.28 -23.01
C ASP A 51 8.03 -4.79 -23.33
N ALA A 52 7.50 -4.42 -24.50
CA ALA A 52 7.51 -3.05 -24.99
C ALA A 52 6.76 -2.10 -24.04
N VAL A 53 5.78 -2.57 -23.27
CA VAL A 53 5.09 -1.74 -22.27
C VAL A 53 6.03 -1.34 -21.13
N CYS A 54 6.98 -2.21 -20.77
CA CYS A 54 7.91 -1.98 -19.67
C CYS A 54 9.13 -1.14 -20.08
N THR A 55 9.41 -1.09 -21.38
CA THR A 55 10.59 -0.44 -21.97
C THR A 55 10.22 0.72 -22.90
N ALA A 56 8.92 1.08 -22.99
CA ALA A 56 8.43 2.18 -23.83
C ALA A 56 9.08 3.52 -23.46
N VAL A 57 9.43 3.69 -22.19
CA VAL A 57 10.17 4.84 -21.67
C VAL A 57 11.48 4.32 -21.10
N ALA A 58 12.61 4.83 -21.62
CA ALA A 58 13.92 4.54 -21.04
C ALA A 58 13.97 5.15 -19.63
N SER A 59 13.81 4.33 -18.60
CA SER A 59 13.70 4.77 -17.22
C SER A 59 14.15 3.67 -16.26
N ASP A 60 14.65 4.08 -15.10
CA ASP A 60 15.11 3.15 -14.06
C ASP A 60 13.96 2.56 -13.23
N CYS A 61 12.71 3.01 -13.42
CA CYS A 61 11.58 2.72 -12.52
C CYS A 61 10.29 2.28 -13.23
N ILE A 62 10.36 1.78 -14.47
CA ILE A 62 9.17 1.35 -15.25
C ILE A 62 8.17 2.51 -15.41
N ALA A 63 8.64 3.62 -15.98
CA ALA A 63 7.78 4.74 -16.34
C ALA A 63 6.84 4.37 -17.51
N VAL A 64 5.58 4.80 -17.42
CA VAL A 64 4.58 4.62 -18.49
C VAL A 64 4.29 5.92 -19.24
N HIS A 65 4.97 6.99 -18.86
CA HIS A 65 4.95 8.29 -19.51
C HIS A 65 6.36 8.88 -19.48
N ASP A 66 6.78 9.53 -20.57
CA ASP A 66 8.08 10.18 -20.66
C ASP A 66 7.95 11.67 -20.31
N ASN A 67 8.58 12.06 -19.20
CA ASN A 67 8.60 13.43 -18.68
C ASN A 67 9.87 14.20 -19.09
N GLN A 68 10.72 13.65 -19.96
CA GLN A 68 12.00 14.26 -20.29
C GLN A 68 11.83 15.69 -20.83
N GLY A 69 12.47 16.65 -20.15
CA GLY A 69 12.43 18.07 -20.51
C GLY A 69 11.12 18.80 -20.21
N ALA A 70 10.14 18.15 -19.59
CA ALA A 70 8.90 18.79 -19.18
C ALA A 70 9.11 19.71 -17.97
N THR A 71 8.53 20.91 -18.00
CA THR A 71 8.55 21.83 -16.85
C THR A 71 7.46 21.52 -15.83
N ARG A 72 6.40 20.84 -16.27
CA ARG A 72 5.35 20.26 -15.44
C ARG A 72 5.25 18.78 -15.74
N PHE A 73 5.38 17.94 -14.73
CA PHE A 73 5.45 16.49 -14.91
C PHE A 73 4.80 15.72 -13.77
N GLY A 74 4.33 14.51 -14.07
CA GLY A 74 3.57 13.69 -13.15
C GLY A 74 4.28 12.39 -12.80
N LEU A 75 4.25 12.04 -11.52
CA LEU A 75 4.65 10.75 -10.98
C LEU A 75 3.47 10.14 -10.19
N ARG A 76 3.42 8.81 -10.15
CA ARG A 76 2.55 8.04 -9.25
C ARG A 76 3.44 7.23 -8.31
N MET A 77 3.13 7.22 -7.01
CA MET A 77 3.80 6.31 -6.08
C MET A 77 3.61 4.86 -6.56
N ALA A 78 4.72 4.19 -6.82
CA ALA A 78 4.77 2.82 -7.30
C ALA A 78 4.95 1.81 -6.15
N GLN A 79 5.52 2.27 -5.03
CA GLN A 79 5.73 1.51 -3.81
C GLN A 79 5.69 2.44 -2.61
N LEU A 80 5.14 1.96 -1.49
CA LEU A 80 5.24 2.57 -0.17
C LEU A 80 5.50 1.47 0.85
N THR A 81 6.69 1.47 1.43
CA THR A 81 7.05 0.60 2.53
C THR A 81 6.72 1.31 3.84
N ILE A 82 5.63 0.91 4.49
CA ILE A 82 5.26 1.46 5.80
C ILE A 82 6.24 0.91 6.84
N THR A 83 6.83 1.81 7.62
CA THR A 83 7.76 1.48 8.71
C THR A 83 7.16 1.77 10.08
N LYS A 84 6.10 2.59 10.15
CA LYS A 84 5.35 2.87 11.38
C LYS A 84 3.86 3.13 11.12
N PRO A 85 2.98 2.78 12.07
CA PRO A 85 3.27 1.97 13.26
C PRO A 85 3.54 0.50 12.88
N ASP A 86 4.17 -0.29 13.77
CA ASP A 86 4.58 -1.68 13.49
C ASP A 86 3.41 -2.57 13.00
N VAL A 87 2.20 -2.30 13.50
CA VAL A 87 0.95 -2.97 13.09
C VAL A 87 0.57 -2.70 11.62
N LEU A 88 0.96 -1.56 11.05
CA LEU A 88 0.78 -1.24 9.63
C LEU A 88 2.00 -1.61 8.79
N ALA A 89 3.16 -1.81 9.41
CA ALA A 89 4.37 -2.25 8.71
C ALA A 89 4.30 -3.72 8.28
N THR A 90 3.35 -4.49 8.83
CA THR A 90 3.20 -5.92 8.53
C THR A 90 1.72 -6.32 8.40
N GLY A 91 1.46 -7.51 7.86
CA GLY A 91 0.13 -8.11 7.83
C GLY A 91 -0.81 -7.54 6.76
N PHE A 92 -2.12 -7.63 7.03
CA PHE A 92 -3.15 -7.38 6.02
C PHE A 92 -3.11 -5.97 5.41
N VAL A 93 -2.94 -4.93 6.24
CA VAL A 93 -2.94 -3.55 5.73
C VAL A 93 -1.68 -3.24 4.93
N ALA A 94 -0.51 -3.72 5.39
CA ALA A 94 0.74 -3.58 4.65
C ALA A 94 0.62 -4.20 3.25
N ASN A 95 0.08 -5.42 3.17
CA ASN A 95 -0.15 -6.13 1.91
C ASN A 95 -1.16 -5.39 1.03
N LEU A 96 -2.28 -4.93 1.60
CA LEU A 96 -3.29 -4.17 0.87
C LEU A 96 -2.71 -2.88 0.25
N VAL A 97 -1.89 -2.15 1.00
CA VAL A 97 -1.23 -0.93 0.52
C VAL A 97 -0.19 -1.27 -0.56
N ALA A 98 0.64 -2.29 -0.34
CA ALA A 98 1.67 -2.70 -1.29
C ALA A 98 1.07 -3.20 -2.63
N GLU A 99 0.06 -4.07 -2.56
CA GLU A 99 -0.68 -4.55 -3.73
C GLU A 99 -1.42 -3.41 -4.44
N GLY A 100 -2.08 -2.54 -3.67
CA GLY A 100 -2.79 -1.37 -4.17
C GLY A 100 -1.90 -0.41 -4.96
N LEU A 101 -0.72 -0.10 -4.44
CA LEU A 101 0.23 0.84 -5.06
C LEU A 101 0.95 0.23 -6.25
N THR A 102 1.27 -1.06 -6.20
CA THR A 102 1.94 -1.72 -7.32
C THR A 102 1.02 -1.71 -8.55
N MET A 103 1.54 -1.30 -9.71
CA MET A 103 0.75 -1.30 -10.95
C MET A 103 0.39 -2.72 -11.37
N LYS A 104 -0.76 -2.89 -12.01
CA LYS A 104 -1.17 -4.17 -12.61
C LYS A 104 -0.55 -4.33 -14.01
N LEU A 105 0.75 -4.61 -14.06
CA LEU A 105 1.52 -4.82 -15.28
C LEU A 105 2.28 -6.16 -15.16
N PRO A 106 1.59 -7.31 -15.25
CA PRO A 106 2.20 -8.62 -15.05
C PRO A 106 3.34 -8.90 -16.05
N GLN A 107 3.27 -8.34 -17.26
CA GLN A 107 4.34 -8.39 -18.26
C GLN A 107 5.63 -7.66 -17.84
N CYS A 108 5.56 -6.82 -16.80
CA CYS A 108 6.68 -6.11 -16.19
C CYS A 108 7.05 -6.68 -14.82
N TYR A 109 6.55 -7.88 -14.48
CA TYR A 109 6.67 -8.50 -13.16
C TYR A 109 6.02 -7.68 -12.04
N LEU A 110 5.02 -6.85 -12.38
CA LEU A 110 4.24 -6.08 -11.40
C LEU A 110 2.84 -6.68 -11.28
N ASN A 111 2.58 -7.38 -10.17
CA ASN A 111 1.32 -8.09 -9.92
C ASN A 111 0.39 -7.38 -8.93
N GLY A 112 0.54 -6.07 -8.78
CA GLY A 112 -0.38 -5.29 -7.95
C GLY A 112 -1.77 -5.15 -8.56
N THR A 113 -2.67 -4.52 -7.82
CA THR A 113 -4.02 -4.19 -8.29
C THR A 113 -4.07 -2.82 -8.96
N GLY A 114 -3.14 -1.91 -8.65
CA GLY A 114 -3.12 -0.54 -9.13
C GLY A 114 -4.27 0.34 -8.60
N THR A 115 -5.01 -0.14 -7.60
CA THR A 115 -6.22 0.53 -7.09
C THR A 115 -5.93 1.62 -6.07
N PHE A 116 -4.75 1.65 -5.47
CA PHE A 116 -4.27 2.76 -4.66
C PHE A 116 -3.32 3.61 -5.51
N SER A 117 -3.71 4.86 -5.80
CA SER A 117 -2.91 5.79 -6.59
C SER A 117 -2.72 7.10 -5.84
N TRP A 118 -1.48 7.39 -5.45
CA TRP A 118 -1.06 8.69 -4.92
C TRP A 118 -0.20 9.39 -5.96
N LEU A 119 -0.66 10.55 -6.44
CA LEU A 119 -0.02 11.33 -7.47
C LEU A 119 0.85 12.47 -6.91
N LEU A 120 1.93 12.74 -7.62
CA LEU A 120 2.87 13.84 -7.41
C LEU A 120 3.03 14.59 -8.74
N GLU A 121 2.52 15.80 -8.84
CA GLU A 121 2.67 16.64 -10.04
C GLU A 121 3.53 17.86 -9.75
N PHE A 122 4.75 17.87 -10.28
CA PHE A 122 5.71 18.95 -10.09
C PHE A 122 5.51 20.05 -11.13
N ASP A 123 5.70 21.29 -10.70
CA ASP A 123 5.85 22.45 -11.57
C ASP A 123 7.17 23.16 -11.22
N THR A 124 8.17 22.95 -12.07
CA THR A 124 9.53 23.50 -11.92
C THR A 124 9.57 25.02 -12.11
N MET A 125 8.57 25.63 -12.76
CA MET A 125 8.53 27.08 -12.96
C MET A 125 8.08 27.79 -11.68
N THR A 126 7.17 27.18 -10.92
CA THR A 126 6.62 27.76 -9.68
C THR A 126 7.28 27.19 -8.43
N GLY A 127 8.03 26.08 -8.54
CA GLY A 127 8.61 25.38 -7.40
C GLY A 127 7.54 24.72 -6.53
N LYS A 128 6.40 24.36 -7.14
CA LYS A 128 5.25 23.77 -6.46
C LYS A 128 5.09 22.30 -6.81
N LEU A 129 4.50 21.56 -5.89
CA LEU A 129 4.02 20.20 -6.07
C LEU A 129 2.52 20.17 -5.79
N ARG A 130 1.73 19.63 -6.72
CA ARG A 130 0.34 19.25 -6.47
C ARG A 130 0.29 17.76 -6.15
N THR A 131 -0.28 17.39 -5.00
CA THR A 131 -0.31 15.99 -4.53
C THR A 131 -1.67 15.60 -3.98
N GLY A 132 -2.02 14.31 -4.11
CA GLY A 132 -3.28 13.75 -3.64
C GLY A 132 -3.57 12.39 -4.24
N GLY A 133 -4.70 11.81 -3.86
CA GLY A 133 -5.16 10.53 -4.40
C GLY A 133 -5.73 10.64 -5.81
N ALA A 134 -5.85 9.50 -6.48
CA ALA A 134 -6.50 9.33 -7.76
C ALA A 134 -7.43 8.12 -7.77
N LEU A 135 -8.40 8.14 -8.68
CA LEU A 135 -9.24 6.96 -8.95
C LEU A 135 -8.39 5.83 -9.56
N PRO A 136 -8.78 4.56 -9.38
CA PRO A 136 -8.17 3.43 -10.09
C PRO A 136 -8.22 3.65 -11.60
N ALA A 137 -7.15 3.30 -12.29
CA ALA A 137 -7.09 3.33 -13.76
C ALA A 137 -6.98 1.91 -14.30
N ASP A 138 -7.86 1.54 -15.24
CA ASP A 138 -7.81 0.23 -15.91
C ASP A 138 -6.52 0.05 -16.72
N ASP A 139 -6.03 1.12 -17.33
CA ASP A 139 -4.77 1.16 -18.07
C ASP A 139 -3.93 2.36 -17.60
N PRO A 140 -2.79 2.13 -16.93
CA PRO A 140 -1.95 3.20 -16.39
C PRO A 140 -1.40 4.14 -17.48
N ARG A 141 -1.37 3.71 -18.75
CA ARG A 141 -0.89 4.51 -19.89
C ARG A 141 -1.88 5.59 -20.32
N GLN A 142 -3.15 5.47 -19.96
CA GLN A 142 -4.17 6.47 -20.27
C GLN A 142 -4.03 7.72 -19.39
N GLY A 143 -3.31 7.58 -18.26
CA GLY A 143 -3.08 8.61 -17.28
C GLY A 143 -4.08 8.59 -16.14
N TYR A 144 -3.84 9.45 -15.16
CA TYR A 144 -4.58 9.56 -13.92
C TYR A 144 -5.12 10.96 -13.74
N CYS A 145 -6.20 11.08 -12.99
CA CYS A 145 -6.75 12.35 -12.54
C CYS A 145 -6.81 12.35 -11.01
N PHE A 146 -6.63 13.52 -10.40
CA PHE A 146 -6.79 13.67 -8.96
C PHE A 146 -8.26 13.48 -8.58
N ALA A 147 -8.49 12.65 -7.56
CA ALA A 147 -9.79 12.51 -6.95
C ALA A 147 -10.22 13.85 -6.32
N ASN A 148 -11.48 14.22 -6.53
CA ASN A 148 -12.09 15.42 -5.97
C ASN A 148 -13.54 15.09 -5.57
N MET A 149 -13.72 14.57 -4.36
CA MET A 149 -14.99 14.03 -3.88
C MET A 149 -15.08 14.07 -2.35
N THR A 150 -16.26 13.79 -1.82
CA THR A 150 -16.49 13.67 -0.38
C THR A 150 -16.92 12.25 -0.03
N VAL A 151 -16.32 11.66 1.00
CA VAL A 151 -16.68 10.34 1.54
C VAL A 151 -16.95 10.48 3.04
N GLY A 152 -18.22 10.39 3.43
CA GLY A 152 -18.62 10.70 4.81
C GLY A 152 -18.32 12.17 5.12
N GLU A 153 -17.46 12.40 6.12
CA GLU A 153 -16.98 13.74 6.49
C GLU A 153 -15.63 14.12 5.86
N PHE A 154 -14.98 13.19 5.13
CA PHE A 154 -13.66 13.42 4.55
C PHE A 154 -13.77 14.05 3.18
N GLU A 155 -13.18 15.24 3.03
CA GLU A 155 -12.95 15.86 1.74
C GLU A 155 -11.66 15.31 1.13
N ILE A 156 -11.77 14.75 -0.06
CA ILE A 156 -10.66 14.23 -0.85
C ILE A 156 -10.44 15.21 -1.98
N ALA A 157 -9.32 15.93 -1.94
CA ALA A 157 -8.91 16.85 -2.99
C ALA A 157 -7.38 16.93 -3.03
N PRO A 158 -6.78 17.24 -4.19
CA PRO A 158 -5.36 17.50 -4.25
C PRO A 158 -5.01 18.81 -3.55
N THR A 159 -3.82 18.86 -2.96
CA THR A 159 -3.26 20.06 -2.33
C THR A 159 -1.99 20.50 -3.05
N GLU A 160 -1.78 21.81 -3.13
CA GLU A 160 -0.54 22.41 -3.64
C GLU A 160 0.39 22.80 -2.49
N ILE A 161 1.66 22.41 -2.59
CA ILE A 161 2.70 22.70 -1.60
C ILE A 161 3.96 23.26 -2.24
N ASP A 162 4.77 23.96 -1.45
CA ASP A 162 6.14 24.32 -1.83
C ASP A 162 7.01 23.06 -1.88
N ALA A 163 7.65 22.82 -3.02
CA ALA A 163 8.54 21.70 -3.26
C ALA A 163 9.56 22.06 -4.36
N PRO A 164 10.43 23.06 -4.13
CA PRO A 164 11.43 23.44 -5.11
C PRO A 164 12.39 22.28 -5.38
N LEU A 165 12.66 22.01 -6.66
CA LEU A 165 13.62 21.03 -7.10
C LEU A 165 15.00 21.67 -7.22
N ALA A 166 15.99 21.13 -6.52
CA ALA A 166 17.39 21.52 -6.61
C ALA A 166 18.23 20.27 -6.94
N ASP A 167 18.75 20.18 -8.16
CA ASP A 167 19.49 19.01 -8.66
C ASP A 167 18.71 17.69 -8.46
N GLY A 168 17.39 17.74 -8.69
CA GLY A 168 16.47 16.62 -8.49
C GLY A 168 16.02 16.42 -7.04
N ALA A 169 16.76 16.92 -6.05
CA ALA A 169 16.38 16.82 -4.64
C ALA A 169 15.22 17.77 -4.31
N TRP A 170 14.29 17.31 -3.47
CA TRP A 170 13.17 18.11 -2.99
C TRP A 170 12.65 17.66 -1.62
N THR A 171 11.84 18.51 -1.00
CA THR A 171 11.05 18.20 0.20
C THR A 171 9.78 19.04 0.14
N GLY A 172 8.67 18.50 0.63
CA GLY A 172 7.40 19.19 0.72
C GLY A 172 6.64 18.79 1.97
N GLU A 173 5.87 19.72 2.52
CA GLU A 173 5.06 19.51 3.72
C GLU A 173 3.62 19.95 3.46
N VAL A 174 2.64 19.15 3.88
CA VAL A 174 1.20 19.48 3.85
C VAL A 174 0.59 19.24 5.23
N GLU A 175 -0.22 20.20 5.69
CA GLU A 175 -0.84 20.16 7.01
C GLU A 175 -1.81 18.98 7.16
N ALA A 176 -2.65 18.73 6.15
CA ALA A 176 -3.57 17.61 6.12
C ALA A 176 -3.78 17.11 4.69
N LEU A 177 -3.87 15.79 4.52
CA LEU A 177 -4.13 15.15 3.24
C LEU A 177 -4.94 13.87 3.44
N ASN A 178 -6.15 13.84 2.87
CA ASN A 178 -6.97 12.63 2.84
C ASN A 178 -6.65 11.85 1.57
N VAL A 179 -6.04 10.67 1.74
CA VAL A 179 -5.65 9.81 0.61
C VAL A 179 -6.59 8.61 0.53
N PRO A 180 -7.36 8.44 -0.56
CA PRO A 180 -8.22 7.28 -0.76
C PRO A 180 -7.42 6.04 -1.18
N ILE A 181 -7.78 4.91 -0.59
CA ILE A 181 -7.34 3.57 -0.95
C ILE A 181 -8.57 2.82 -1.47
N PHE A 182 -8.65 2.61 -2.78
CA PHE A 182 -9.74 1.84 -3.38
C PHE A 182 -9.41 0.35 -3.36
N LEU A 183 -10.40 -0.48 -3.04
CA LEU A 183 -10.29 -1.94 -3.17
C LEU A 183 -10.63 -2.39 -4.60
N ASP A 184 -11.59 -1.68 -5.21
CA ASP A 184 -11.95 -1.77 -6.62
C ASP A 184 -12.53 -0.44 -7.12
N ALA A 185 -12.72 -0.32 -8.44
CA ALA A 185 -13.20 0.91 -9.08
C ALA A 185 -14.65 1.33 -8.74
N SER A 186 -15.42 0.43 -8.13
CA SER A 186 -16.83 0.64 -7.76
C SER A 186 -17.08 0.78 -6.26
N SER A 187 -16.11 0.37 -5.44
CA SER A 187 -16.17 0.42 -3.98
C SER A 187 -15.97 1.84 -3.44
N ALA A 188 -16.57 2.10 -2.27
CA ALA A 188 -16.20 3.26 -1.47
C ALA A 188 -14.75 3.08 -0.98
N PRO A 189 -13.88 4.09 -1.09
CA PRO A 189 -12.49 3.96 -0.66
C PRO A 189 -12.37 3.93 0.86
N ILE A 190 -11.33 3.26 1.33
CA ILE A 190 -10.80 3.45 2.69
C ILE A 190 -10.04 4.79 2.67
N ILE A 191 -10.32 5.67 3.62
CA ILE A 191 -9.64 6.98 3.70
C ILE A 191 -8.47 6.86 4.65
N LEU A 192 -7.29 7.32 4.22
CA LEU A 192 -6.14 7.52 5.07
C LEU A 192 -6.02 9.02 5.41
N PRO A 193 -6.52 9.48 6.56
CA PRO A 193 -6.46 10.88 6.98
C PRO A 193 -5.08 11.20 7.56
N LEU A 194 -4.20 11.77 6.73
CA LEU A 194 -2.84 12.08 7.13
C LEU A 194 -2.72 13.53 7.60
N HIS A 195 -2.01 13.75 8.70
CA HIS A 195 -1.68 15.07 9.25
C HIS A 195 -0.18 15.29 9.28
N GLN A 196 0.23 16.56 9.13
CA GLN A 196 1.62 17.01 9.13
C GLN A 196 2.49 16.15 8.20
N VAL A 197 1.98 15.91 6.99
CA VAL A 197 2.62 15.05 6.01
C VAL A 197 3.89 15.72 5.50
N LYS A 198 4.99 14.98 5.55
CA LYS A 198 6.28 15.39 5.06
C LYS A 198 6.79 14.35 4.07
N LEU A 199 7.01 14.80 2.84
CA LEU A 199 7.69 14.06 1.79
C LEU A 199 9.12 14.62 1.72
N SER A 200 10.13 13.81 2.00
CA SER A 200 11.50 14.28 2.20
C SER A 200 12.53 13.28 1.71
N ASP A 201 13.79 13.70 1.69
CA ASP A 201 14.93 12.90 1.22
C ASP A 201 14.69 12.29 -0.18
N ALA A 202 13.91 12.99 -1.00
CA ALA A 202 13.46 12.51 -2.29
C ALA A 202 14.28 13.14 -3.41
N ALA A 203 14.70 12.32 -4.38
CA ALA A 203 15.37 12.79 -5.59
C ALA A 203 14.62 12.31 -6.83
N VAL A 204 14.27 13.27 -7.68
CA VAL A 204 13.74 13.01 -9.03
C VAL A 204 14.91 12.78 -9.99
N SER A 205 14.81 11.76 -10.84
CA SER A 205 15.80 11.46 -11.88
C SER A 205 15.93 12.60 -12.91
N ALA A 206 17.05 12.63 -13.64
CA ALA A 206 17.36 13.73 -14.57
C ALA A 206 16.36 13.86 -15.76
N ASP A 207 15.66 12.78 -16.09
CA ASP A 207 14.60 12.71 -17.09
C ASP A 207 13.20 12.95 -16.50
N ASN A 208 13.10 13.27 -15.21
CA ASN A 208 11.87 13.46 -14.47
C ASN A 208 10.95 12.23 -14.40
N ASN A 209 11.50 11.03 -14.64
CA ASN A 209 10.71 9.81 -14.73
C ASN A 209 10.59 9.03 -13.42
N CYS A 210 11.51 9.22 -12.48
CA CYS A 210 11.64 8.33 -11.32
C CYS A 210 11.92 9.06 -10.01
N ILE A 211 11.35 8.55 -8.92
CA ILE A 211 11.89 8.66 -7.57
C ILE A 211 12.20 7.24 -7.11
N GLY A 212 13.46 6.99 -6.74
CA GLY A 212 13.94 5.63 -6.54
C GLY A 212 14.20 4.92 -7.87
N ARG A 213 14.19 3.59 -7.85
CA ARG A 213 14.43 2.75 -9.04
C ARG A 213 13.78 1.38 -8.88
N ARG A 214 13.63 0.66 -9.98
CA ARG A 214 13.32 -0.77 -10.00
C ARG A 214 14.42 -1.52 -9.27
N ASN A 215 14.03 -2.57 -8.56
CA ASN A 215 14.97 -3.51 -8.01
C ASN A 215 15.40 -4.52 -9.09
N ASP A 216 16.69 -4.52 -9.45
CA ASP A 216 17.22 -5.48 -10.41
C ASP A 216 17.65 -6.81 -9.75
N ALA A 217 17.58 -6.89 -8.41
CA ALA A 217 17.88 -8.10 -7.66
C ALA A 217 16.62 -8.92 -7.36
N LEU A 218 15.69 -9.05 -8.32
CA LEU A 218 14.53 -9.93 -8.20
C LEU A 218 14.96 -11.39 -8.35
N ASP A 219 14.27 -12.31 -7.69
CA ASP A 219 14.62 -13.74 -7.71
C ASP A 219 14.03 -14.46 -8.94
N PRO A 220 14.85 -14.96 -9.87
CA PRO A 220 14.36 -15.75 -11.01
C PRO A 220 13.65 -17.05 -10.58
N GLN A 221 13.97 -17.60 -9.40
CA GLN A 221 13.29 -18.78 -8.86
C GLN A 221 11.86 -18.45 -8.39
N ASN A 222 11.60 -17.20 -8.03
CA ASN A 222 10.27 -16.66 -7.73
C ASN A 222 9.61 -15.99 -8.96
N LEU A 223 9.99 -16.42 -10.18
CA LEU A 223 9.47 -15.86 -11.44
C LEU A 223 9.66 -14.34 -11.55
N CYS A 224 10.72 -13.81 -10.91
CA CYS A 224 11.01 -12.38 -10.80
C CYS A 224 9.89 -11.57 -10.15
N LEU A 225 8.99 -12.20 -9.39
CA LEU A 225 7.93 -11.49 -8.69
C LEU A 225 8.48 -10.84 -7.42
N PRO A 226 8.02 -9.63 -7.09
CA PRO A 226 8.35 -8.98 -5.84
C PRO A 226 7.91 -9.80 -4.61
N ASP A 227 8.74 -9.79 -3.58
CA ASP A 227 8.42 -10.34 -2.26
C ASP A 227 9.02 -9.45 -1.14
N GLU A 228 8.93 -9.90 0.11
CA GLU A 228 9.41 -9.14 1.27
C GLU A 228 10.94 -8.93 1.25
N GLU A 229 11.70 -9.89 0.71
CA GLU A 229 13.16 -9.83 0.63
C GLU A 229 13.62 -9.09 -0.64
N HIS A 230 12.83 -9.18 -1.71
CA HIS A 230 13.10 -8.60 -3.03
C HIS A 230 11.93 -7.70 -3.45
N PRO A 231 11.80 -6.48 -2.89
CA PRO A 231 10.72 -5.57 -3.26
C PRO A 231 10.84 -5.16 -4.73
N ALA A 232 9.72 -4.75 -5.35
CA ALA A 232 9.68 -4.35 -6.76
C ALA A 232 10.58 -3.14 -7.05
N PHE A 233 10.66 -2.23 -6.08
CA PHE A 233 11.40 -0.98 -6.18
C PHE A 233 12.33 -0.79 -4.98
N ILE A 234 13.43 -0.10 -5.22
CA ILE A 234 14.26 0.52 -4.19
C ILE A 234 13.71 1.93 -3.98
N ASN A 235 13.26 2.21 -2.76
CA ASN A 235 12.69 3.49 -2.39
C ASN A 235 13.72 4.62 -2.56
N GLY A 236 13.22 5.80 -2.93
CA GLY A 236 14.04 6.99 -3.16
C GLY A 236 13.54 8.24 -2.44
N GLY A 237 12.56 8.12 -1.56
CA GLY A 237 12.03 9.19 -0.71
C GLY A 237 11.42 8.66 0.58
N LYS A 238 11.15 9.56 1.53
CA LYS A 238 10.58 9.26 2.85
C LYS A 238 9.27 9.99 3.08
N LEU A 239 8.35 9.30 3.73
CA LEU A 239 7.07 9.79 4.20
C LEU A 239 7.09 9.82 5.73
N ALA A 240 6.70 10.96 6.31
CA ALA A 240 6.34 11.06 7.72
C ALA A 240 5.00 11.79 7.85
N ALA A 241 4.13 11.33 8.73
CA ALA A 241 2.84 11.93 9.05
C ALA A 241 2.36 11.39 10.41
N PHE A 242 1.18 11.79 10.85
CA PHE A 242 0.43 11.05 11.85
C PHE A 242 -1.04 10.92 11.47
N ILE A 243 -1.73 9.95 12.08
CA ILE A 243 -3.16 9.73 11.94
C ILE A 243 -3.80 9.76 13.32
N THR A 244 -4.90 10.47 13.50
CA THR A 244 -5.56 10.56 14.81
C THR A 244 -6.47 9.36 15.05
N LEU A 245 -6.56 8.90 16.30
CA LEU A 245 -7.42 7.76 16.66
C LEU A 245 -8.91 8.06 16.40
N GLU A 246 -9.35 9.29 16.63
CA GLU A 246 -10.75 9.69 16.45
C GLU A 246 -11.18 9.71 14.98
N GLU A 247 -10.29 10.09 14.05
CA GLU A 247 -10.60 10.05 12.61
C GLU A 247 -10.58 8.63 12.07
N VAL A 248 -9.54 7.86 12.41
CA VAL A 248 -9.43 6.47 11.91
C VAL A 248 -10.47 5.54 12.54
N ASP A 249 -11.12 5.93 13.65
CA ASP A 249 -12.29 5.22 14.18
C ASP A 249 -13.56 5.40 13.33
N LYS A 250 -13.60 6.45 12.49
CA LYS A 250 -14.72 6.71 11.57
C LYS A 250 -14.49 6.09 10.19
N VAL A 251 -13.26 5.66 9.89
CA VAL A 251 -12.91 4.99 8.64
C VAL A 251 -13.22 3.51 8.78
N ILE A 252 -14.25 3.01 8.10
CA ILE A 252 -14.59 1.58 8.11
C ILE A 252 -13.87 0.86 6.97
N VAL A 253 -13.19 -0.24 7.31
CA VAL A 253 -12.59 -1.18 6.36
C VAL A 253 -13.66 -2.21 5.97
N PRO A 254 -14.21 -2.16 4.73
CA PRO A 254 -15.39 -2.94 4.37
C PRO A 254 -15.22 -4.46 4.53
N ASP A 255 -14.07 -4.99 4.13
CA ASP A 255 -13.81 -6.44 4.08
C ASP A 255 -13.83 -7.12 5.45
N VAL A 256 -13.48 -6.37 6.50
CA VAL A 256 -13.44 -6.87 7.88
C VAL A 256 -14.52 -6.25 8.77
N ASN A 257 -15.29 -5.29 8.22
CA ASN A 257 -16.34 -4.54 8.90
C ASN A 257 -15.91 -3.96 10.26
N GLN A 258 -14.69 -3.42 10.29
CA GLN A 258 -14.03 -2.82 11.45
C GLN A 258 -13.57 -1.41 11.10
N SER A 259 -13.52 -0.53 12.10
CA SER A 259 -12.85 0.75 11.93
C SER A 259 -11.35 0.56 11.79
N LEU A 260 -10.67 1.47 11.08
CA LEU A 260 -9.22 1.47 10.96
C LEU A 260 -8.56 1.59 12.34
N CYS A 261 -9.19 2.27 13.31
CA CYS A 261 -8.75 2.28 14.71
C CYS A 261 -8.67 0.86 15.31
N VAL A 262 -9.69 0.03 15.11
CA VAL A 262 -9.68 -1.36 15.59
C VAL A 262 -8.61 -2.19 14.89
N VAL A 263 -8.44 -2.01 13.58
CA VAL A 263 -7.39 -2.69 12.81
C VAL A 263 -6.00 -2.30 13.32
N LEU A 264 -5.77 -1.01 13.57
CA LEU A 264 -4.53 -0.47 14.14
C LEU A 264 -4.24 -0.98 15.56
N SER A 265 -5.26 -1.39 16.31
CA SER A 265 -5.04 -1.93 17.65
C SER A 265 -4.28 -3.26 17.64
N GLY A 266 -4.37 -4.03 16.55
CA GLY A 266 -3.89 -5.41 16.48
C GLY A 266 -4.58 -6.39 17.44
N ASN A 267 -5.53 -5.92 18.28
CA ASN A 267 -6.20 -6.72 19.29
C ASN A 267 -7.69 -6.33 19.41
N ILE A 268 -8.48 -6.91 18.51
CA ILE A 268 -9.93 -6.70 18.41
C ILE A 268 -10.65 -7.02 19.73
N GLY A 269 -10.20 -8.03 20.48
CA GLY A 269 -10.84 -8.46 21.73
C GLY A 269 -10.65 -7.47 22.88
N GLU A 270 -9.54 -6.73 22.88
CA GLU A 270 -9.23 -5.73 23.91
C GLU A 270 -9.78 -4.35 23.55
N TYR A 271 -9.60 -3.94 22.29
CA TYR A 271 -9.86 -2.58 21.84
C TYR A 271 -11.07 -2.43 20.91
N GLY A 272 -11.74 -3.51 20.51
CA GLY A 272 -13.02 -3.44 19.80
C GLY A 272 -14.20 -3.20 20.74
N SER A 273 -15.21 -2.46 20.28
CA SER A 273 -16.48 -2.29 20.97
C SER A 273 -17.33 -3.57 20.96
N GLY A 274 -17.12 -4.44 19.97
CA GLY A 274 -17.94 -5.64 19.73
C GLY A 274 -19.25 -5.33 19.01
N GLU A 275 -19.43 -4.09 18.55
CA GLU A 275 -20.58 -3.65 17.76
C GLU A 275 -20.36 -3.89 16.25
N THR A 276 -21.35 -3.54 15.44
CA THR A 276 -21.31 -3.71 13.98
C THR A 276 -21.70 -2.38 13.30
N PRO A 277 -20.77 -1.67 12.61
CA PRO A 277 -19.35 -2.00 12.46
C PRO A 277 -18.60 -1.94 13.80
N ASN A 278 -17.54 -2.72 13.92
CA ASN A 278 -16.76 -2.78 15.16
C ASN A 278 -15.81 -1.59 15.21
N THR A 279 -16.08 -0.66 16.12
CA THR A 279 -15.30 0.56 16.37
C THR A 279 -14.42 0.40 17.59
N CYS A 280 -13.52 1.36 17.82
CA CYS A 280 -12.67 1.37 18.99
C CYS A 280 -13.50 1.54 20.26
N LYS A 281 -13.17 0.72 21.25
CA LYS A 281 -13.75 0.76 22.58
C LYS A 281 -13.51 2.13 23.20
N ARG A 282 -14.56 2.69 23.80
CA ARG A 282 -14.53 3.97 24.53
C ARG A 282 -14.65 3.76 26.03
N ASP A 283 -14.05 4.65 26.81
CA ASP A 283 -14.17 4.69 28.27
C ASP A 283 -15.45 5.39 28.74
N GLU A 284 -15.62 5.54 30.06
CA GLU A 284 -16.81 6.21 30.64
C GLU A 284 -16.93 7.69 30.25
N ASN A 285 -15.84 8.32 29.79
CA ASN A 285 -15.81 9.71 29.33
C ASN A 285 -16.01 9.83 27.81
N GLY A 286 -16.21 8.71 27.10
CA GLY A 286 -16.34 8.67 25.64
C GLY A 286 -15.01 8.77 24.89
N GLN A 287 -13.86 8.68 25.57
CA GLN A 287 -12.55 8.68 24.93
C GLN A 287 -12.16 7.29 24.45
N ILE A 288 -11.46 7.20 23.32
CA ILE A 288 -10.89 5.94 22.84
C ILE A 288 -9.90 5.38 23.88
N VAL A 289 -10.08 4.11 24.22
CA VAL A 289 -9.25 3.38 25.19
C VAL A 289 -7.87 3.08 24.63
N LEU A 290 -7.79 2.73 23.33
CA LEU A 290 -6.53 2.54 22.62
C LEU A 290 -5.65 3.79 22.75
N LYS A 291 -4.36 3.59 23.00
CA LYS A 291 -3.35 4.65 23.06
C LYS A 291 -2.37 4.46 21.92
N GLY A 292 -2.16 5.51 21.14
CA GLY A 292 -1.19 5.52 20.06
C GLY A 292 0.24 5.82 20.54
N ASP A 293 1.17 5.94 19.61
CA ASP A 293 2.57 6.27 19.86
C ASP A 293 2.92 7.75 19.59
N TRP A 294 1.91 8.57 19.27
CA TRP A 294 2.04 9.98 18.96
C TRP A 294 1.03 10.85 19.71
N CYS A 295 1.39 12.12 19.91
CA CYS A 295 0.52 13.16 20.42
C CYS A 295 0.21 14.17 19.31
N SER A 296 -1.05 14.22 18.90
CA SER A 296 -1.51 15.10 17.82
C SER A 296 -1.32 16.59 18.17
N ALA A 297 -1.59 16.96 19.42
CA ALA A 297 -1.57 18.35 19.88
C ALA A 297 -0.18 18.99 19.87
N THR A 298 0.88 18.20 20.10
CA THR A 298 2.27 18.68 20.14
C THR A 298 3.09 18.24 18.94
N ASN A 299 2.51 17.44 18.04
CA ASN A 299 3.19 16.78 16.94
C ASN A 299 4.51 16.11 17.38
N SER A 300 4.42 15.27 18.40
CA SER A 300 5.58 14.60 18.99
C SER A 300 5.24 13.20 19.48
N VAL A 301 6.27 12.42 19.86
CA VAL A 301 6.10 11.12 20.50
C VAL A 301 5.13 11.21 21.68
N ALA A 302 4.29 10.19 21.84
CA ALA A 302 3.30 10.11 22.90
C ALA A 302 3.90 10.24 24.31
N THR A 303 3.08 10.77 25.21
CA THR A 303 3.35 10.92 26.64
C THR A 303 2.22 10.26 27.43
N ALA A 304 2.33 10.21 28.76
CA ALA A 304 1.25 9.68 29.60
C ALA A 304 -0.04 10.52 29.49
N GLU A 305 0.11 11.80 29.16
CA GLU A 305 -0.96 12.79 29.05
C GLU A 305 -1.56 12.86 27.64
N CYS A 306 -0.83 12.42 26.62
CA CYS A 306 -1.25 12.54 25.21
C CYS A 306 -0.70 11.40 24.36
N ALA A 307 -1.60 10.55 23.89
CA ALA A 307 -1.34 9.36 23.09
C ALA A 307 -2.55 9.07 22.17
N ASP A 308 -2.98 10.10 21.45
CA ASP A 308 -4.24 10.16 20.70
C ASP A 308 -4.05 9.97 19.18
N ALA A 309 -2.83 9.68 18.75
CA ALA A 309 -2.49 9.48 17.34
C ALA A 309 -1.43 8.38 17.17
N PHE A 310 -1.34 7.83 15.96
CA PHE A 310 -0.23 7.00 15.54
C PHE A 310 0.69 7.77 14.60
N ALA A 311 2.00 7.66 14.82
CA ALA A 311 2.99 8.11 13.87
C ALA A 311 2.96 7.20 12.65
N LEU A 312 2.83 7.81 11.47
CA LEU A 312 2.91 7.10 10.19
C LEU A 312 4.25 7.43 9.54
N GLY A 313 5.04 6.40 9.32
CA GLY A 313 6.36 6.51 8.69
C GLY A 313 6.44 5.55 7.53
N GLY A 314 7.15 5.94 6.48
CA GLY A 314 7.40 5.05 5.36
C GLY A 314 8.46 5.57 4.41
N GLU A 315 8.77 4.74 3.43
CA GLU A 315 9.67 5.04 2.34
C GLU A 315 8.96 4.72 1.03
N TYR A 316 9.20 5.50 -0.02
CA TYR A 316 8.47 5.35 -1.28
C TYR A 316 9.36 5.41 -2.51
N ALA A 317 8.86 4.79 -3.58
CA ALA A 317 9.31 4.98 -4.95
C ALA A 317 8.15 5.50 -5.80
N ALA A 318 8.45 6.22 -6.88
CA ALA A 318 7.44 6.74 -7.80
C ALA A 318 7.92 6.66 -9.25
N SER A 319 6.98 6.42 -10.16
CA SER A 319 7.23 6.26 -11.59
C SER A 319 6.37 7.22 -12.39
N ALA A 320 6.89 7.69 -13.52
CA ALA A 320 6.21 8.66 -14.34
C ALA A 320 4.93 8.13 -14.96
N VAL A 321 3.90 8.97 -14.86
CA VAL A 321 2.56 8.75 -15.40
C VAL A 321 2.05 10.05 -16.00
N LYS A 322 1.10 9.95 -16.91
CA LYS A 322 0.36 11.12 -17.38
C LYS A 322 -0.65 11.55 -16.32
N ILE A 323 -0.69 12.84 -15.98
CA ILE A 323 -1.72 13.42 -15.11
C ILE A 323 -2.62 14.34 -15.93
N THR A 324 -3.94 14.13 -15.89
CA THR A 324 -4.92 14.82 -16.74
C THR A 324 -5.68 15.94 -16.03
N GLY A 325 -5.40 16.18 -14.75
CA GLY A 325 -6.05 17.21 -13.93
C GLY A 325 -6.95 16.61 -12.84
N LEU A 326 -8.12 17.21 -12.61
CA LEU A 326 -9.13 16.69 -11.69
C LEU A 326 -10.02 15.67 -12.40
N CYS A 327 -10.46 14.64 -11.68
CA CYS A 327 -11.42 13.70 -12.25
C CYS A 327 -12.76 14.37 -12.51
N PRO A 328 -13.48 13.99 -13.58
CA PRO A 328 -14.88 14.36 -13.75
C PRO A 328 -15.69 13.89 -12.55
N GLN A 329 -16.58 14.75 -12.05
CA GLN A 329 -17.58 14.40 -11.04
C GLN A 329 -18.81 13.75 -11.66
#